data_AF-A0A3D4IQP2-F1
#
_entry.id   AF-A0A3D4IQP2-F1
#
_cell.length_a   1.000
_cell.length_b   1.000
_cell.length_c   1.000
_cell.angle_alpha   90.00
_cell.angle_beta   90.00
_cell.angle_gamma   90.00
#
_symmetry.space_group_name_H-M   'P 1'
#
loop_
_entity.id
_entity.type
_entity.pdbx_description
1 polymer ?
#
loop_
_entity_poly.entity_id
_entity_poly.type
_entity_poly.pdbx_seq_one_letter_code
_entity_poly.pdbx_strand_id
1 'polypeptide(L)'
;MGLISGIAILAFSIWPYTLAKKEGQFRLIRNSYAYPAVVSDVPQVMMWVMFCYFLFTTTLHPWYITTLLMLSLFTGFRFMVLWSALIFLTYAGYDLNGFTENLYLTAFEYLLVIGYLVYEILCQKKYTYR
;
A
#
# COMPACT_ATOMS: atom_id res chain seq x y z
N MET A 1 0.63 18.71 -3.99
CA MET A 1 -0.21 18.02 -2.96
C MET A 1 0.23 16.58 -2.70
N GLY A 2 0.35 15.70 -3.70
CA GLY A 2 0.74 14.29 -3.50
C GLY A 2 2.15 14.06 -2.89
N LEU A 3 3.11 14.93 -3.15
CA LEU A 3 4.47 14.82 -2.57
C LEU A 3 4.49 15.14 -1.07
N ILE A 4 3.66 16.11 -0.64
CA ILE A 4 3.52 16.50 0.77
C ILE A 4 2.79 15.41 1.56
N SER A 5 1.73 14.82 0.99
CA SER A 5 1.07 13.66 1.62
C SER A 5 2.01 12.46 1.67
N GLY A 6 2.81 12.21 0.63
CA GLY A 6 3.83 11.16 0.63
C GLY A 6 4.85 11.32 1.76
N ILE A 7 5.41 12.52 1.95
CA ILE A 7 6.34 12.81 3.05
C ILE A 7 5.65 12.64 4.41
N ALA A 8 4.43 13.14 4.56
CA ALA A 8 3.66 13.01 5.81
C ALA A 8 3.37 11.54 6.16
N ILE A 9 3.02 10.73 5.16
CA ILE A 9 2.79 9.30 5.31
C ILE A 9 4.09 8.58 5.66
N LEU A 10 5.22 8.91 5.04
CA LEU A 10 6.52 8.31 5.36
C LEU A 10 6.98 8.68 6.77
N ALA A 11 6.76 9.91 7.21
CA ALA A 11 7.05 10.34 8.57
C ALA A 11 6.16 9.60 9.60
N PHE A 12 4.86 9.48 9.32
CA PHE A 12 3.91 8.74 10.16
C PHE A 12 4.17 7.23 10.12
N SER A 13 4.70 6.71 9.02
CA SER A 13 5.09 5.31 8.85
C SER A 13 6.20 4.90 9.80
N ILE A 14 7.17 5.77 10.06
CA ILE A 14 8.33 5.47 10.91
C ILE A 14 7.94 5.45 12.40
N TRP A 15 6.89 6.18 12.79
CA TRP A 15 6.40 6.31 14.16
C TRP A 15 6.16 4.98 14.92
N PRO A 16 5.49 3.95 14.36
CA PRO A 16 5.28 2.66 15.02
C PRO A 16 6.52 1.74 15.07
N TYR A 17 7.63 2.11 14.42
CA TYR A 17 8.85 1.31 14.46
C TYR A 17 9.74 1.79 15.60
N THR A 18 10.04 0.88 16.53
CA THR A 18 11.10 1.12 17.51
C THR A 18 12.41 0.58 16.95
N LEU A 19 13.44 1.42 16.97
CA LEU A 19 14.80 0.97 16.67
C LEU A 19 15.27 0.10 17.83
N ALA A 20 15.30 -1.20 17.61
CA ALA A 20 15.90 -2.12 18.56
C ALA A 20 17.31 -2.47 18.06
N LYS A 21 18.29 -2.20 18.92
CA LYS A 21 19.67 -2.62 18.69
C LYS A 21 19.83 -4.03 19.23
N LYS A 22 19.96 -5.02 18.34
CA LYS A 22 20.30 -6.40 18.72
C LYS A 22 21.63 -6.76 18.04
N GLU A 23 22.65 -7.08 18.84
CA GLU A 23 23.94 -7.58 18.35
C GLU A 23 24.64 -6.68 17.31
N GLY A 24 24.64 -5.37 17.51
CA GLY A 24 25.34 -4.42 16.63
C GLY A 24 24.65 -4.10 15.31
N GLN A 25 23.53 -4.76 14.99
CA GLN A 25 22.68 -4.47 13.83
C GLN A 25 21.48 -3.62 14.26
N PHE A 26 21.18 -2.57 13.49
CA PHE A 26 19.93 -1.82 13.66
C PHE A 26 18.81 -2.57 12.95
N ARG A 27 17.82 -3.05 13.70
CA ARG A 27 16.63 -3.66 13.14
C ARG A 27 15.40 -2.84 13.56
N LEU A 28 14.61 -2.45 12.58
CA LEU A 28 13.27 -1.90 12.84
C LEU A 28 12.42 -3.03 13.39
N ILE A 29 12.11 -2.98 14.69
CA ILE A 29 11.13 -3.88 15.28
C ILE A 29 9.79 -3.19 15.21
N ARG A 30 8.84 -3.84 14.56
CA ARG A 30 7.45 -3.42 14.53
C ARG A 30 6.92 -3.50 15.96
N ASN A 31 6.64 -2.37 16.58
CA ASN A 31 6.02 -2.38 17.89
C ASN A 31 4.54 -2.75 17.69
N SER A 32 4.22 -4.04 17.82
CA SER A 32 2.86 -4.56 17.69
C SER A 32 1.89 -4.04 18.78
N TYR A 33 2.35 -3.20 19.72
CA TYR A 33 1.61 -2.77 20.91
C TYR A 33 1.48 -1.24 21.03
N ALA A 34 0.65 -0.61 20.20
CA ALA A 34 0.17 0.76 20.46
C ALA A 34 -1.35 0.92 20.33
N TYR A 35 -2.09 -0.14 19.98
CA TYR A 35 -3.55 -0.12 19.87
C TYR A 35 -4.18 -1.09 20.87
N PRO A 36 -5.26 -0.71 21.56
CA PRO A 36 -6.05 -1.70 22.30
C PRO A 36 -6.51 -2.79 21.34
N ALA A 37 -6.51 -4.05 21.77
CA ALA A 37 -6.85 -5.22 20.91
C ALA A 37 -8.20 -5.11 20.17
N VAL A 38 -9.10 -4.23 20.63
CA VAL A 38 -10.37 -3.89 19.95
C VAL A 38 -10.18 -3.15 18.61
N VAL A 39 -9.07 -2.43 18.42
CA VAL A 39 -8.86 -1.53 17.28
C VAL A 39 -7.78 -2.03 16.31
N SER A 40 -7.14 -3.17 16.60
CA SER A 40 -6.05 -3.71 15.78
C SER A 40 -6.47 -4.01 14.34
N ASP A 41 -7.74 -4.36 14.14
CA ASP A 41 -8.24 -4.87 12.87
C ASP A 41 -8.83 -3.75 11.99
N VAL A 42 -9.09 -2.57 12.58
CA VAL A 42 -9.75 -1.45 11.90
C VAL A 42 -8.98 -0.99 10.66
N PRO A 43 -7.65 -0.77 10.71
CA PRO A 43 -6.90 -0.36 9.53
C PRO A 43 -6.95 -1.39 8.40
N GLN A 44 -7.01 -2.69 8.76
CA GLN A 44 -7.10 -3.77 7.78
C GLN A 44 -8.46 -3.78 7.09
N VAL A 45 -9.55 -3.63 7.84
CA VAL A 45 -10.90 -3.55 7.26
C VAL A 45 -11.02 -2.31 6.35
N MET A 46 -10.54 -1.15 6.82
CA MET A 46 -10.54 0.09 6.02
C MET A 46 -9.74 -0.07 4.72
N MET A 47 -8.57 -0.72 4.78
CA MET A 47 -7.75 -1.00 3.61
C MET A 47 -8.52 -1.85 2.58
N TRP A 48 -9.17 -2.93 3.02
CA TRP A 48 -9.94 -3.81 2.13
C TRP A 48 -11.14 -3.11 1.51
N VAL A 49 -11.90 -2.33 2.29
CA VAL A 49 -13.04 -1.56 1.78
C VAL A 49 -12.59 -0.54 0.73
N MET A 50 -11.53 0.22 1.02
CA MET A 50 -10.95 1.19 0.08
C MET A 50 -10.39 0.51 -1.17
N PHE A 51 -9.72 -0.63 -1.01
CA PHE A 51 -9.18 -1.41 -2.13
C PHE A 51 -10.29 -1.85 -3.08
N CYS A 52 -11.36 -2.44 -2.54
CA CYS A 52 -12.53 -2.81 -3.32
C CYS A 52 -13.14 -1.60 -4.03
N TYR A 53 -13.32 -0.47 -3.33
CA TYR A 53 -13.85 0.75 -3.94
C TYR A 53 -12.98 1.23 -5.12
N PHE A 54 -11.65 1.23 -4.97
CA PHE A 54 -10.74 1.65 -6.03
C PHE A 54 -10.64 0.66 -7.19
N LEU A 55 -10.88 -0.64 -6.99
CA LEU A 55 -10.97 -1.58 -8.12
C LEU A 55 -12.14 -1.28 -9.07
N PHE A 56 -13.21 -0.69 -8.57
CA PHE A 56 -14.44 -0.42 -9.35
C PHE A 56 -14.62 1.03 -9.77
N THR A 57 -13.73 1.95 -9.35
CA THR A 57 -13.82 3.34 -9.78
C THR A 57 -13.28 3.51 -11.19
N THR A 58 -13.93 4.36 -11.98
CA THR A 58 -13.54 4.66 -13.37
C THR A 58 -12.39 5.66 -13.45
N THR A 59 -12.11 6.39 -12.36
CA THR A 59 -11.05 7.39 -12.31
C THR A 59 -10.20 7.20 -11.06
N LEU A 60 -8.99 6.67 -11.28
CA LEU A 60 -7.99 6.46 -10.24
C LEU A 60 -6.80 7.37 -10.51
N HIS A 61 -6.66 8.41 -9.69
CA HIS A 61 -5.47 9.23 -9.72
C HIS A 61 -4.38 8.64 -8.81
N PRO A 62 -3.10 8.77 -9.18
CA PRO A 62 -1.98 8.24 -8.39
C PRO A 62 -1.96 8.68 -6.93
N TRP A 63 -2.45 9.88 -6.62
CA TRP A 63 -2.52 10.37 -5.25
C TRP A 63 -3.58 9.65 -4.40
N TYR A 64 -4.60 9.02 -4.97
CA TYR A 64 -5.58 8.25 -4.19
C TYR A 64 -4.96 7.00 -3.56
N ILE A 65 -4.00 6.37 -4.22
CA ILE A 65 -3.30 5.19 -3.69
C ILE A 65 -2.49 5.51 -2.42
N THR A 66 -2.16 6.77 -2.17
CA THR A 66 -1.40 7.16 -0.96
C THR A 66 -2.13 6.78 0.33
N THR A 67 -3.46 6.83 0.37
CA THR A 67 -4.24 6.44 1.54
C THR A 67 -4.21 4.92 1.77
N LEU A 68 -4.31 4.12 0.71
CA LEU A 68 -4.15 2.66 0.76
C LEU A 68 -2.73 2.27 1.15
N LEU A 69 -1.73 2.96 0.62
CA LEU A 69 -0.34 2.77 1.01
C LEU A 69 -0.16 3.02 2.50
N MET A 70 -0.72 4.13 3.02
CA MET A 70 -0.70 4.44 4.44
C MET A 70 -1.38 3.34 5.28
N LEU A 71 -2.57 2.88 4.89
CA LEU A 71 -3.28 1.81 5.59
C LEU A 71 -2.53 0.47 5.55
N SER A 72 -1.88 0.16 4.43
CA SER A 72 -1.10 -1.07 4.25
C SER A 72 0.07 -1.20 5.23
N LEU A 73 0.60 -0.08 5.75
CA LEU A 73 1.66 -0.09 6.76
C LEU A 73 1.17 -0.62 8.12
N PHE A 74 -0.11 -0.47 8.42
CA PHE A 74 -0.73 -1.04 9.61
C PHE A 74 -1.13 -2.50 9.41
N THR A 75 -1.12 -3.00 8.18
CA THR A 75 -1.41 -4.40 7.85
C THR A 75 -0.13 -5.18 7.55
N GLY A 76 -0.24 -6.49 7.41
CA GLY A 76 0.87 -7.34 6.94
C GLY A 76 1.06 -7.33 5.42
N PHE A 77 0.22 -6.61 4.68
CA PHE A 77 0.11 -6.68 3.22
C PHE A 77 0.95 -5.59 2.54
N ARG A 78 1.79 -5.98 1.59
CA ARG A 78 2.73 -5.11 0.87
C ARG A 78 2.34 -4.88 -0.59
N PHE A 79 1.28 -5.51 -1.10
CA PHE A 79 0.83 -5.33 -2.49
C PHE A 79 0.48 -3.87 -2.84
N MET A 80 0.06 -3.06 -1.86
CA MET A 80 -0.17 -1.63 -2.07
C MET A 80 1.12 -0.85 -2.36
N VAL A 81 2.27 -1.32 -1.89
CA VAL A 81 3.58 -0.73 -2.21
C VAL A 81 3.93 -0.97 -3.67
N LEU A 82 3.61 -2.16 -4.19
CA LEU A 82 3.76 -2.45 -5.61
C LEU A 82 2.83 -1.55 -6.43
N TRP A 83 1.57 -1.43 -6.03
CA TRP A 83 0.60 -0.62 -6.76
C TRP A 83 0.99 0.86 -6.79
N SER A 84 1.52 1.41 -5.69
CA SER A 84 1.98 2.80 -5.63
C SER A 84 3.19 3.08 -6.52
N ALA A 85 4.05 2.09 -6.77
CA ALA A 85 5.14 2.21 -7.74
C ALA A 85 4.64 2.12 -9.19
N LEU A 86 3.65 1.26 -9.45
CA LEU A 86 3.10 1.02 -10.79
C LEU A 86 2.23 2.18 -11.29
N ILE A 87 1.43 2.81 -10.43
CA ILE A 87 0.40 3.80 -10.83
C ILE A 87 0.97 5.06 -11.53
N PHE A 88 2.28 5.30 -11.46
CA PHE A 88 2.92 6.37 -12.24
C PHE A 88 2.92 6.08 -13.74
N LEU A 89 2.85 4.80 -14.14
CA LEU A 89 2.75 4.38 -15.54
C LEU A 89 1.46 4.90 -16.19
N THR A 90 0.37 5.05 -15.43
CA THR A 90 -0.88 5.63 -15.93
C THR A 90 -0.74 7.09 -16.39
N TYR A 91 0.28 7.83 -15.91
CA TYR A 91 0.58 9.18 -16.43
C TYR A 91 1.17 9.17 -17.85
N ALA A 92 1.65 8.03 -18.34
CA ALA A 92 2.17 7.92 -19.71
C ALA A 92 1.08 8.18 -20.77
N GLY A 93 -0.20 8.15 -20.40
CA GLY A 93 -1.33 8.50 -21.28
C GLY A 93 -1.56 10.00 -21.47
N TYR A 94 -0.84 10.87 -20.75
CA TYR A 94 -0.90 12.31 -20.96
C TYR A 94 0.00 12.72 -22.13
N ASP A 95 -0.61 13.21 -23.21
CA ASP A 95 0.08 13.79 -24.35
C ASP A 95 -0.26 15.29 -24.47
N LEU A 96 0.47 16.02 -25.32
CA LEU A 96 0.28 17.44 -25.61
C LEU A 96 -1.13 17.79 -26.11
N ASN A 97 -1.84 16.80 -26.68
CA ASN A 97 -3.18 16.97 -27.25
C ASN A 97 -4.32 16.47 -26.33
N GLY A 98 -4.00 15.97 -25.13
CA GLY A 98 -5.00 15.49 -24.17
C GLY A 98 -4.63 14.17 -23.49
N PHE A 99 -5.56 13.62 -22.72
CA PHE A 99 -5.39 12.34 -22.04
C PHE A 99 -5.97 11.21 -22.89
N THR A 100 -5.10 10.27 -23.29
CA THR A 100 -5.50 9.02 -23.94
C THR A 100 -5.23 7.87 -23.00
N GLU A 101 -6.28 7.21 -22.54
CA GLU A 101 -6.14 6.09 -21.60
C GLU A 101 -5.64 4.84 -22.32
N ASN A 102 -4.50 4.32 -21.88
CA ASN A 102 -3.99 3.04 -22.38
C ASN A 102 -4.52 1.89 -21.52
N LEU A 103 -5.67 1.33 -21.94
CA LEU A 103 -6.32 0.19 -21.28
C LEU A 103 -5.41 -1.03 -21.11
N TYR A 104 -4.45 -1.27 -22.02
CA TYR A 104 -3.51 -2.38 -21.89
C TYR A 104 -2.53 -2.16 -20.74
N LEU A 105 -2.04 -0.93 -20.59
CA LEU A 105 -1.13 -0.57 -19.51
C LEU A 105 -1.85 -0.65 -18.16
N THR A 106 -3.05 -0.09 -18.09
CA THR A 106 -3.90 -0.15 -16.90
C THR A 106 -4.24 -1.61 -16.52
N ALA A 107 -4.64 -2.44 -17.49
CA ALA A 107 -4.91 -3.86 -17.24
C ALA A 107 -3.67 -4.62 -16.72
N PHE A 108 -2.49 -4.29 -17.23
CA PHE A 108 -1.23 -4.86 -16.77
C PHE A 108 -0.91 -4.46 -15.33
N GLU A 109 -1.13 -3.20 -14.94
CA GLU A 109 -0.98 -2.74 -13.56
C GLU A 109 -1.86 -3.56 -12.61
N TYR A 110 -3.16 -3.69 -12.91
CA TYR A 110 -4.09 -4.47 -12.09
C TYR A 110 -3.71 -5.95 -12.00
N LEU A 111 -3.24 -6.54 -13.10
CA LEU A 111 -2.81 -7.94 -13.13
C LEU A 111 -1.62 -8.16 -12.18
N LEU A 112 -0.62 -7.28 -12.19
CA LEU A 112 0.52 -7.36 -11.29
C LEU A 112 0.11 -7.21 -9.82
N VAL A 113 -0.78 -6.25 -9.54
CA VAL A 113 -1.26 -5.97 -8.17
C VAL A 113 -2.06 -7.15 -7.62
N ILE A 114 -3.01 -7.67 -8.40
CA ILE A 114 -3.82 -8.84 -8.02
C ILE A 114 -2.95 -10.09 -7.91
N GLY A 115 -1.99 -10.29 -8.83
CA GLY A 115 -1.06 -11.42 -8.77
C GLY A 115 -0.20 -11.40 -7.50
N TYR A 116 0.34 -10.23 -7.14
CA TYR A 116 1.12 -10.08 -5.91
C TYR A 116 0.24 -10.21 -4.66
N LEU A 117 -1.00 -9.72 -4.69
CA LEU A 117 -1.97 -9.92 -3.62
C LEU A 117 -2.23 -11.42 -3.35
N VAL A 118 -2.48 -12.20 -4.41
CA VAL A 118 -2.69 -13.64 -4.30
C VAL A 118 -1.45 -14.32 -3.72
N TYR A 119 -0.26 -13.95 -4.20
CA TYR A 119 1.01 -14.44 -3.66
C TYR A 119 1.15 -14.14 -2.16
N GLU A 120 0.86 -12.92 -1.72
CA GLU A 120 0.91 -12.54 -0.31
C GLU A 120 -0.07 -13.34 0.54
N ILE A 121 -1.32 -13.52 0.10
CA ILE A 121 -2.33 -14.30 0.84
C ILE A 121 -1.86 -15.75 1.02
N LEU A 122 -1.25 -16.34 -0.01
CA LEU A 122 -0.73 -17.71 0.04
C LEU A 122 0.52 -17.83 0.94
N CYS A 123 1.39 -16.82 0.93
CA CYS A 123 2.63 -16.82 1.72
C CYS A 123 2.45 -16.40 3.18
N GLN A 124 1.54 -15.47 3.50
CA GLN A 124 1.30 -14.96 4.86
C GLN A 124 0.75 -16.05 5.79
N LYS A 125 0.02 -17.04 5.28
CA LYS A 125 -0.43 -18.21 6.07
C LYS A 125 0.71 -18.98 6.75
N LYS A 126 1.96 -18.84 6.29
CA LYS A 126 3.13 -19.52 6.89
C LYS A 126 3.73 -18.81 8.11
N TYR A 127 3.37 -17.56 8.40
CA TYR A 127 4.03 -16.76 9.45
C TYR A 127 3.18 -16.45 10.69
N THR A 128 1.88 -16.80 10.70
CA THR A 128 0.95 -16.55 11.83
C THR A 128 0.95 -17.67 12.89
N TYR A 129 1.90 -18.60 12.84
CA TYR A 129 2.15 -19.55 13.93
C TYR A 129 3.61 -19.47 14.38
N ARG A 130 3.90 -18.55 15.30
CA ARG A 130 5.03 -18.64 16.24
C ARG A 130 4.77 -17.79 17.46
#